data_AF-A0A090ME69-F1
#
_entry.id   AF-A0A090ME69-F1
#
_cell.length_a   1.000
_cell.length_b   1.000
_cell.length_c   1.000
_cell.angle_alpha   90.00
_cell.angle_beta   90.00
_cell.angle_gamma   90.00
#
_symmetry.space_group_name_H-M   'P 1'
#
loop_
_entity.id
_entity.type
_entity.pdbx_description
1 polymer ?
#
loop_
_entity_poly.entity_id
_entity_poly.type
_entity_poly.pdbx_seq_one_letter_code
_entity_poly.pdbx_strand_id
1 'polypeptide(L)'
;MEMVLGDQLELHLLQGCCLEAERADLVAAQLLGLHNVLPDGNHTHLMMIIDEIRASGQLLRELPEYCKVHFSRVPIVLDYLEILLPCLSRSLRDITTFYEDRTLTRENRWRKMYHSMTNEAGGLSLPQRFILYNRFLTLLRELLTRLAPNVPTLFLEVTTYHYSDQ
;
A
#
# COMPACT_ATOMS: atom_id res chain seq x y z
N MET A 1 22.13 0.47 22.33
CA MET A 1 22.41 1.03 20.99
C MET A 1 21.45 0.49 19.92
N GLU A 2 20.81 -0.67 20.13
CA GLU A 2 19.79 -1.23 19.22
C GLU A 2 18.46 -0.44 19.18
N MET A 3 18.06 0.16 20.30
CA MET A 3 16.80 0.92 20.41
C MET A 3 16.74 2.17 19.51
N VAL A 4 17.89 2.80 19.23
CA VAL A 4 17.98 3.99 18.36
C VAL A 4 17.89 3.63 16.87
N LEU A 5 18.35 2.43 16.50
CA LEU A 5 18.25 1.92 15.13
C LEU A 5 16.80 1.53 14.78
N GLY A 6 16.07 0.98 15.76
CA GLY A 6 14.63 0.72 15.64
C GLY A 6 13.87 1.98 15.27
N ASP A 7 13.91 2.99 16.14
CA ASP A 7 13.19 4.27 15.95
C ASP A 7 13.52 4.97 14.62
N GLN A 8 14.79 4.91 14.17
CA GLN A 8 15.20 5.48 12.88
C GLN A 8 14.64 4.71 11.68
N LEU A 9 14.60 3.38 11.77
CA LEU A 9 14.00 2.52 10.75
C LEU A 9 12.48 2.72 10.68
N GLU A 10 11.81 2.86 11.83
CA GLU A 10 10.38 3.16 11.91
C GLU A 10 10.05 4.48 11.20
N LEU A 11 10.80 5.54 11.51
CA LEU A 11 10.62 6.85 10.87
C LEU A 11 10.85 6.79 9.37
N HIS A 12 11.88 6.07 8.92
CA HIS A 12 12.25 5.95 7.51
C HIS A 12 11.18 5.19 6.70
N LEU A 13 10.62 4.11 7.25
CA LEU A 13 9.56 3.35 6.57
C LEU A 13 8.24 4.13 6.52
N LEU A 14 7.87 4.85 7.57
CA LEU A 14 6.70 5.73 7.56
C LEU A 14 6.87 6.90 6.57
N GLN A 15 8.08 7.45 6.48
CA GLN A 15 8.43 8.41 5.43
C GLN A 15 8.36 7.78 4.05
N GLY A 16 8.78 6.52 3.91
CA GLY A 16 8.65 5.72 2.69
C GLY A 16 7.19 5.60 2.22
N CYS A 17 6.24 5.38 3.14
CA CYS A 17 4.81 5.39 2.82
C CYS A 17 4.36 6.72 2.21
N CYS A 18 4.76 7.85 2.83
CA CYS A 18 4.41 9.17 2.31
C CYS A 18 5.00 9.42 0.91
N LEU A 19 6.27 9.09 0.70
CA LEU A 19 6.95 9.25 -0.58
C LEU A 19 6.30 8.41 -1.69
N GLU A 20 5.96 7.16 -1.39
CA GLU A 20 5.31 6.28 -2.37
C GLU A 20 3.83 6.65 -2.60
N ALA A 21 3.16 7.27 -1.62
CA ALA A 21 1.84 7.87 -1.83
C ALA A 21 1.89 9.03 -2.83
N GLU A 22 2.85 9.94 -2.71
CA GLU A 22 3.08 11.02 -3.67
C GLU A 22 3.43 10.48 -5.07
N ARG A 23 4.27 9.43 -5.12
CA ARG A 23 4.61 8.77 -6.40
C ARG A 23 3.37 8.14 -7.03
N ALA A 24 2.51 7.49 -6.25
CA ALA A 24 1.27 6.91 -6.74
C ALA A 24 0.35 7.97 -7.36
N ASP A 25 0.20 9.13 -6.71
CA ASP A 25 -0.61 10.24 -7.24
C ASP A 25 -0.06 10.76 -8.58
N LEU A 26 1.26 10.94 -8.67
CA LEU A 26 1.92 11.36 -9.90
C LEU A 26 1.69 10.35 -11.03
N VAL A 27 1.90 9.06 -10.76
CA VAL A 27 1.72 7.99 -11.75
C VAL A 27 0.26 7.90 -12.19
N ALA A 28 -0.70 7.95 -11.27
CA ALA A 28 -2.12 7.95 -11.60
C ALA A 28 -2.51 9.15 -12.48
N ALA A 29 -1.97 10.33 -12.21
CA ALA A 29 -2.19 11.52 -13.03
C ALA A 29 -1.58 11.37 -14.44
N GLN A 30 -0.36 10.84 -14.55
CA GLN A 30 0.29 10.54 -15.82
C GLN A 30 -0.53 9.56 -16.67
N LEU A 31 -1.00 8.46 -16.05
CA LEU A 31 -1.81 7.44 -16.72
C LEU A 31 -3.20 7.96 -17.11
N LEU A 32 -3.82 8.81 -16.31
CA LEU A 32 -5.06 9.48 -16.70
C LEU A 32 -4.83 10.40 -17.91
N GLY A 33 -3.73 11.15 -17.91
CA GLY A 33 -3.34 11.97 -19.06
C GLY A 33 -3.11 11.12 -20.32
N LEU A 34 -2.54 9.92 -20.17
CA LEU A 34 -2.39 8.95 -21.25
C LEU A 34 -3.75 8.45 -21.74
N HIS A 35 -4.64 8.03 -20.84
CA HIS A 35 -5.98 7.55 -21.16
C HIS A 35 -6.76 8.55 -22.02
N ASN A 36 -6.74 9.83 -21.64
CA ASN A 36 -7.51 10.89 -22.30
C ASN A 36 -7.04 11.23 -23.73
N VAL A 37 -5.88 10.74 -24.15
CA VAL A 37 -5.31 11.01 -25.47
C VAL A 37 -5.13 9.75 -26.31
N LEU A 38 -5.48 8.57 -25.78
CA LEU A 38 -5.52 7.36 -26.57
C LEU A 38 -6.77 7.39 -27.47
N PRO A 39 -6.66 6.91 -28.73
CA PRO A 39 -7.81 6.81 -29.62
C PRO A 39 -8.89 5.90 -29.04
N ASP A 40 -10.14 6.13 -29.43
CA ASP A 40 -11.33 5.44 -28.94
C ASP A 40 -11.17 3.92 -29.01
N GLY A 41 -10.83 3.36 -27.85
CA GLY A 41 -10.72 1.95 -27.57
C GLY A 41 -11.13 1.75 -26.13
N ASN A 42 -11.79 0.63 -25.82
CA ASN A 42 -12.18 0.35 -24.45
C ASN A 42 -10.93 0.01 -23.63
N HIS A 43 -10.26 1.02 -23.07
CA HIS A 43 -9.08 0.87 -22.24
C HIS A 43 -9.47 0.62 -20.77
N THR A 44 -10.43 -0.27 -20.52
CA THR A 44 -10.94 -0.55 -19.17
C THR A 44 -9.80 -0.93 -18.21
N HIS A 45 -8.82 -1.70 -18.69
CA HIS A 45 -7.65 -2.08 -17.90
C HIS A 45 -6.77 -0.89 -17.50
N LEU A 46 -6.71 0.16 -18.33
CA LEU A 46 -6.00 1.40 -17.99
C LEU A 46 -6.74 2.18 -16.91
N MET A 47 -8.08 2.28 -17.00
CA MET A 47 -8.85 2.93 -15.96
C MET A 47 -8.78 2.17 -14.63
N MET A 48 -8.90 0.84 -14.67
CA MET A 48 -8.78 -0.01 -13.47
C MET A 48 -7.42 0.18 -12.79
N ILE A 49 -6.30 0.20 -13.53
CA ILE A 49 -5.00 0.43 -12.89
C ILE A 49 -4.88 1.84 -12.30
N ILE A 50 -5.46 2.86 -12.95
CA ILE A 50 -5.46 4.23 -12.40
C ILE A 50 -6.18 4.26 -11.04
N ASP A 51 -7.35 3.65 -10.95
CA ASP A 51 -8.14 3.64 -9.71
C ASP A 51 -7.44 2.86 -8.60
N GLU A 52 -6.83 1.72 -8.91
CA GLU A 52 -6.09 0.92 -7.93
C GLU A 52 -4.80 1.63 -7.47
N ILE A 53 -4.09 2.35 -8.34
CA ILE A 53 -2.93 3.17 -7.92
C ILE A 53 -3.36 4.30 -6.98
N ARG A 54 -4.47 4.98 -7.27
CA ARG A 54 -5.02 6.01 -6.37
C ARG A 54 -5.37 5.44 -5.01
N ALA A 55 -6.01 4.26 -4.98
CA ALA A 55 -6.31 3.57 -3.74
C ALA A 55 -5.04 3.22 -2.95
N SER A 56 -3.95 2.81 -3.63
CA SER A 56 -2.65 2.61 -2.98
C SER A 56 -2.13 3.90 -2.34
N GLY A 57 -2.17 5.01 -3.08
CA GLY A 57 -1.73 6.31 -2.57
C GLY A 57 -2.53 6.77 -1.34
N GLN A 58 -3.85 6.58 -1.37
CA GLN A 58 -4.70 6.87 -0.21
C GLN A 58 -4.33 6.00 1.00
N LEU A 59 -4.22 4.69 0.83
CA LEU A 59 -3.91 3.75 1.92
C LEU A 59 -2.53 4.02 2.53
N LEU A 60 -1.53 4.31 1.69
CA LEU A 60 -0.18 4.66 2.15
C LEU A 60 -0.15 5.96 2.95
N ARG A 61 -0.98 6.94 2.60
CA ARG A 61 -1.09 8.21 3.35
C ARG A 61 -1.79 8.04 4.69
N GLU A 62 -2.77 7.15 4.76
CA GLU A 62 -3.52 6.88 6.00
C GLU A 62 -2.68 6.09 7.02
N LEU A 63 -1.80 5.18 6.58
CA LEU A 63 -1.05 4.28 7.46
C LEU A 63 -0.23 4.99 8.54
N PRO A 64 0.59 6.03 8.24
CA PRO A 64 1.32 6.77 9.26
C PRO A 64 0.42 7.40 10.33
N GLU A 65 -0.77 7.85 9.97
CA GLU A 65 -1.72 8.42 10.93
C GLU A 65 -2.25 7.35 11.90
N TYR A 66 -2.51 6.13 11.43
CA TYR A 66 -2.86 5.01 12.30
C TYR A 66 -1.70 4.54 13.17
N CYS A 67 -0.47 4.56 12.66
CA CYS A 67 0.73 4.23 13.43
C CYS A 67 0.95 5.18 14.61
N LYS A 68 0.69 6.48 14.44
CA LYS A 68 0.75 7.47 15.53
C LYS A 68 -0.23 7.16 16.66
N VAL A 69 -1.43 6.67 16.33
CA VAL A 69 -2.48 6.35 17.31
C VAL A 69 -2.23 4.99 17.99
N HIS A 70 -1.65 4.04 17.27
CA HIS A 70 -1.48 2.65 17.72
C HIS A 70 0.01 2.24 17.79
N PHE A 71 0.82 3.04 18.49
CA PHE A 71 2.28 2.90 18.56
C PHE A 71 2.76 1.48 18.94
N SER A 72 2.07 0.81 19.86
CA SER A 72 2.44 -0.55 20.30
C SER A 72 2.36 -1.63 19.21
N ARG A 73 1.75 -1.33 18.06
CA ARG A 73 1.58 -2.26 16.93
C ARG A 73 2.45 -1.90 15.73
N VAL A 74 3.18 -0.78 15.82
CA VAL A 74 4.03 -0.27 14.74
C VAL A 74 5.08 -1.30 14.31
N PRO A 75 5.83 -1.96 15.22
CA PRO A 75 6.87 -2.92 14.81
C PRO A 75 6.36 -4.01 13.87
N ILE A 76 5.18 -4.57 14.16
CA ILE A 76 4.58 -5.65 13.35
C ILE A 76 4.25 -5.15 11.94
N VAL A 77 3.75 -3.92 11.82
CA VAL A 77 3.42 -3.34 10.52
C VAL A 77 4.66 -2.99 9.71
N LEU A 78 5.72 -2.55 10.37
CA LEU A 78 6.98 -2.21 9.72
C LEU A 78 7.62 -3.43 9.05
N ASP A 79 7.62 -4.60 9.70
CA ASP A 79 8.13 -5.85 9.13
C ASP A 79 7.46 -6.18 7.79
N TYR A 80 6.15 -5.94 7.69
CA TYR A 80 5.40 -6.16 6.47
C TYR A 80 5.60 -5.06 5.42
N LEU A 81 5.77 -3.80 5.86
CA LEU A 81 6.06 -2.68 4.96
C LEU A 81 7.45 -2.80 4.33
N GLU A 82 8.43 -3.37 5.03
CA GLU A 82 9.77 -3.63 4.49
C GLU A 82 9.73 -4.54 3.25
N ILE A 83 8.77 -5.46 3.19
CA ILE A 83 8.57 -6.36 2.05
C ILE A 83 7.74 -5.67 0.96
N LEU A 84 6.67 -4.98 1.35
CA LEU A 84 5.70 -4.43 0.39
C LEU A 84 6.21 -3.17 -0.32
N LEU A 85 6.79 -2.22 0.42
CA LEU A 85 7.17 -0.90 -0.14
C LEU A 85 8.16 -1.02 -1.30
N PRO A 86 9.21 -1.86 -1.25
CA PRO A 86 10.11 -2.05 -2.40
C PRO A 86 9.38 -2.57 -3.64
N CYS A 87 8.44 -3.50 -3.46
CA CYS A 87 7.66 -4.08 -4.55
C CYS A 87 6.75 -3.04 -5.22
N LEU A 88 6.07 -2.24 -4.39
CA LEU A 88 5.20 -1.16 -4.85
C LEU A 88 6.00 -0.04 -5.53
N SER A 89 7.11 0.39 -4.92
CA SER A 89 8.01 1.41 -5.46
C SER A 89 8.56 1.01 -6.82
N ARG A 90 9.00 -0.26 -6.96
CA ARG A 90 9.45 -0.81 -8.24
C ARG A 90 8.35 -0.74 -9.29
N SER A 91 7.15 -1.23 -8.98
CA SER A 91 6.02 -1.21 -9.92
C SER A 91 5.68 0.21 -10.39
N LEU A 92 5.67 1.20 -9.49
CA LEU A 92 5.42 2.59 -9.85
C LEU A 92 6.54 3.18 -10.73
N ARG A 93 7.81 2.90 -10.41
CA ARG A 93 8.96 3.35 -11.20
C ARG A 93 9.00 2.73 -12.59
N ASP A 94 8.66 1.45 -12.70
CA ASP A 94 8.57 0.76 -13.98
C ASP A 94 7.48 1.38 -14.85
N ILE A 95 6.31 1.67 -14.27
CA ILE A 95 5.23 2.41 -14.97
C ILE A 95 5.74 3.76 -15.48
N THR A 96 6.40 4.55 -14.63
CA THR A 96 6.98 5.84 -15.04
C THR A 96 7.96 5.66 -16.19
N THR A 97 8.83 4.64 -16.13
CA THR A 97 9.81 4.35 -17.17
C THR A 97 9.14 4.04 -18.51
N PHE A 98 8.08 3.23 -18.52
CA PHE A 98 7.32 2.97 -19.75
C PHE A 98 6.56 4.21 -20.25
N TYR A 99 5.99 5.00 -19.34
CA TYR A 99 5.27 6.24 -19.68
C TYR A 99 6.21 7.28 -20.33
N GLU A 100 7.43 7.38 -19.84
CA GLU A 100 8.45 8.32 -20.29
C GLU A 100 9.20 7.88 -21.56
N ASP A 101 9.03 6.65 -22.04
CA ASP A 101 9.67 6.13 -23.25
C ASP A 101 9.19 6.88 -24.52
N ARG A 102 9.86 7.99 -24.82
CA ARG A 102 9.54 8.87 -25.96
C ARG A 102 9.83 8.24 -27.32
N THR A 103 10.50 7.09 -27.36
CA THR A 103 10.75 6.36 -28.62
C THR A 103 9.48 5.69 -29.16
N LEU A 104 8.46 5.53 -28.30
CA LEU A 104 7.20 4.88 -28.63
C LEU A 104 6.05 5.90 -28.74
N THR A 105 5.07 5.57 -29.59
CA THR A 105 3.76 6.23 -29.57
C THR A 105 3.06 5.98 -28.24
N ARG A 106 2.15 6.88 -27.85
CA ARG A 106 1.40 6.77 -26.58
C ARG A 106 0.68 5.42 -26.43
N GLU A 107 0.05 4.95 -27.50
CA GLU A 107 -0.61 3.65 -27.55
C GLU A 107 0.38 2.49 -27.38
N ASN A 108 1.54 2.56 -28.03
CA ASN A 108 2.58 1.54 -27.87
C ASN A 108 3.21 1.57 -26.48
N ARG A 109 3.29 2.72 -25.80
CA ARG A 109 3.71 2.79 -24.39
C ARG A 109 2.74 2.03 -23.50
N TRP A 110 1.44 2.29 -23.63
CA TRP A 110 0.42 1.56 -22.87
C TRP A 110 0.50 0.05 -23.11
N ARG A 111 0.48 -0.37 -24.39
CA ARG A 111 0.53 -1.79 -24.78
C ARG A 111 1.79 -2.48 -24.26
N LYS A 112 2.96 -1.86 -24.47
CA LYS A 112 4.25 -2.41 -24.03
C LYS A 112 4.32 -2.51 -22.51
N MET A 113 3.88 -1.47 -21.79
CA MET A 113 3.82 -1.48 -20.32
C MET A 113 2.94 -2.62 -19.82
N TYR A 114 1.70 -2.70 -20.31
CA TYR A 114 0.74 -3.71 -19.88
C TYR A 114 1.27 -5.13 -20.09
N HIS A 115 1.78 -5.45 -21.27
CA HIS A 115 2.29 -6.80 -21.55
C HIS A 115 3.61 -7.11 -20.85
N SER A 116 4.57 -6.17 -20.83
CA SER A 116 5.89 -6.42 -20.23
C SER A 116 5.77 -6.65 -18.73
N MET A 117 4.99 -5.80 -18.03
CA MET A 117 4.78 -5.94 -16.59
C MET A 117 3.92 -7.16 -16.25
N THR A 118 2.97 -7.55 -17.11
CA THR A 118 2.21 -8.80 -16.92
C THR A 118 3.12 -10.02 -17.04
N ASN A 119 3.99 -10.05 -18.04
CA ASN A 119 4.91 -11.17 -18.28
C ASN A 119 5.99 -11.28 -17.19
N GLU A 120 6.53 -10.15 -16.72
CA GLU A 120 7.49 -10.12 -15.62
C GLU A 120 6.94 -10.78 -14.34
N ALA A 121 5.64 -10.62 -14.07
CA ALA A 121 4.98 -11.17 -12.89
C ALA A 121 4.31 -12.54 -13.15
N GLY A 122 4.79 -13.31 -14.13
CA GLY A 122 4.29 -14.66 -14.40
C GLY A 122 2.83 -14.72 -14.86
N GLY A 123 2.34 -13.66 -15.52
CA GLY A 123 0.96 -13.56 -16.02
C GLY A 123 0.01 -12.78 -15.12
N LEU A 124 0.47 -12.28 -13.96
CA LEU A 124 -0.33 -11.41 -13.11
C LEU A 124 -0.45 -10.02 -13.76
N SER A 125 -1.67 -9.66 -14.19
CA SER A 125 -1.90 -8.37 -14.85
C SER A 125 -1.61 -7.19 -13.91
N LEU A 126 -1.25 -6.05 -14.50
CA LEU A 126 -0.90 -4.85 -13.73
C LEU A 126 -2.04 -4.39 -12.78
N PRO A 127 -3.33 -4.34 -13.20
CA PRO A 127 -4.43 -4.05 -12.27
C PRO A 127 -4.48 -5.04 -11.11
N GLN A 128 -4.39 -6.34 -11.37
CA GLN A 128 -4.43 -7.37 -10.32
C GLN A 128 -3.28 -7.23 -9.32
N ARG A 129 -2.09 -6.83 -9.79
CA ARG A 129 -0.94 -6.55 -8.94
C ARG A 129 -1.25 -5.46 -7.91
N PHE A 130 -1.86 -4.36 -8.34
CA PHE A 130 -2.23 -3.27 -7.43
C PHE A 130 -3.44 -3.62 -6.54
N ILE A 131 -4.39 -4.43 -7.01
CA ILE A 131 -5.44 -4.99 -6.16
C ILE A 131 -4.81 -5.76 -4.98
N LEU A 132 -3.77 -6.56 -5.22
CA LEU A 132 -3.07 -7.29 -4.16
C LEU A 132 -2.34 -6.35 -3.20
N TYR A 133 -1.68 -5.32 -3.70
CA TYR A 133 -1.07 -4.28 -2.84
C TYR A 133 -2.11 -3.60 -1.97
N ASN A 134 -3.23 -3.17 -2.55
CA ASN A 134 -4.32 -2.52 -1.82
C ASN A 134 -4.95 -3.42 -0.78
N ARG A 135 -5.15 -4.70 -1.12
CA ARG A 135 -5.64 -5.69 -0.17
C ARG A 135 -4.68 -5.84 1.00
N PHE A 136 -3.38 -5.93 0.73
CA PHE A 136 -2.36 -6.06 1.77
C PHE A 136 -2.29 -4.81 2.66
N LEU A 137 -2.24 -3.60 2.08
CA LEU A 137 -2.27 -2.34 2.82
C LEU A 137 -3.52 -2.21 3.69
N THR A 138 -4.67 -2.65 3.18
CA THR A 138 -5.92 -2.70 3.94
C THR A 138 -5.79 -3.62 5.15
N LEU A 139 -5.21 -4.82 4.99
CA LEU A 139 -4.97 -5.74 6.10
C LEU A 139 -4.00 -5.17 7.14
N LEU A 140 -2.97 -4.42 6.73
CA LEU A 140 -2.08 -3.71 7.66
C LEU A 140 -2.84 -2.66 8.47
N ARG A 141 -3.69 -1.87 7.82
CA ARG A 141 -4.58 -0.91 8.51
C ARG A 141 -5.51 -1.62 9.50
N GLU A 142 -6.07 -2.77 9.11
CA GLU A 142 -6.91 -3.58 9.99
C GLU A 142 -6.13 -4.13 11.19
N LEU A 143 -4.88 -4.54 11.00
CA LEU A 143 -4.00 -4.98 12.08
C LEU A 143 -3.71 -3.85 13.08
N LEU A 144 -3.47 -2.63 12.57
CA LEU A 144 -3.30 -1.44 13.40
C LEU A 144 -4.54 -1.09 14.21
N THR A 145 -5.74 -1.31 13.65
CA THR A 145 -6.99 -0.80 14.25
C THR A 145 -7.76 -1.84 15.07
N ARG A 146 -7.78 -3.12 14.67
CA ARG A 146 -8.70 -4.14 15.25
C ARG A 146 -8.18 -4.96 16.44
N LEU A 147 -6.92 -4.83 16.84
CA LEU A 147 -6.37 -5.54 18.01
C LEU A 147 -6.57 -4.78 19.34
N ALA A 148 -7.65 -4.02 19.50
CA ALA A 148 -8.11 -3.75 20.87
C ALA A 148 -8.59 -5.12 21.38
N PRO A 149 -7.98 -5.75 22.40
CA PRO A 149 -8.74 -6.74 23.10
C PRO A 149 -9.97 -6.00 23.60
N ASN A 150 -11.15 -6.40 23.13
CA ASN A 150 -12.24 -6.51 24.07
C ASN A 150 -11.67 -7.43 25.15
N VAL A 151 -10.99 -6.86 26.15
CA VAL A 151 -10.92 -7.44 27.46
C VAL A 151 -12.37 -7.35 27.89
N PRO A 152 -13.17 -8.43 27.83
CA PRO A 152 -14.41 -8.39 28.55
C PRO A 152 -14.00 -8.15 29.99
N THR A 153 -14.67 -7.22 30.64
CA THR A 153 -14.50 -6.81 32.04
C THR A 153 -14.80 -7.95 33.04
N LEU A 154 -14.47 -9.20 32.70
CA LEU A 154 -14.76 -10.43 33.43
C LEU A 154 -13.59 -10.92 34.29
N PHE A 155 -12.45 -10.22 34.31
CA PHE A 155 -11.35 -10.50 35.24
C PHE A 155 -11.31 -9.59 36.48
N LEU A 156 -12.32 -8.75 36.70
CA LEU A 156 -12.49 -8.00 37.95
C LEU A 156 -13.63 -8.50 38.85
N GLU A 157 -14.43 -9.48 38.41
CA GLU A 157 -15.49 -10.07 39.25
C GLU A 157 -15.10 -11.40 39.93
N VAL A 158 -13.93 -11.97 39.66
CA VAL A 158 -13.54 -13.27 40.26
C VAL A 158 -12.67 -13.12 41.52
N THR A 159 -12.18 -11.93 41.83
CA THR A 159 -11.37 -11.71 43.05
C THR A 159 -12.13 -11.07 44.22
N THR A 160 -13.41 -10.76 44.08
CA THR A 160 -14.24 -10.22 45.19
C THR A 160 -15.19 -11.23 45.82
N TYR A 161 -15.30 -12.45 45.29
CA TYR A 161 -16.19 -13.49 45.85
C TYR A 161 -15.51 -14.58 46.69
N HIS A 162 -14.21 -14.44 47.03
CA HIS A 162 -13.53 -15.43 47.87
C HIS A 162 -13.01 -14.89 49.22
N TYR A 163 -13.50 -13.73 49.67
CA TYR A 163 -13.13 -13.16 50.98
C TYR A 163 -14.35 -12.74 51.82
N SER A 164 -15.41 -13.56 51.84
CA SER A 164 -16.53 -13.57 52.81
C SER A 164 -17.26 -14.89 52.52
N ASP A 165 -17.30 -15.96 53.31
CA ASP A 165 -17.31 -16.11 54.75
C ASP A 165 -16.64 -17.45 55.12
N GLN A 166 -15.67 -17.38 56.05
CA GLN A 166 -15.36 -18.42 57.03
C GLN A 166 -15.81 -17.89 58.39
#